data_AF-A0A2P9GV38-F1
#
_entry.id   AF-A0A2P9GV38-F1
#
_cell.length_a   1.000
_cell.length_b   1.000
_cell.length_c   1.000
_cell.angle_alpha   90.00
_cell.angle_beta   90.00
_cell.angle_gamma   90.00
#
_symmetry.space_group_name_H-M   'P 1'
#
loop_
_entity.id
_entity.type
_entity.pdbx_description
1 polymer ?
#
loop_
_entity_poly.entity_id
_entity_poly.type
_entity_poly.pdbx_seq_one_letter_code
_entity_poly.pdbx_strand_id
1 'polypeptide(L)' 'MEVRARQADGICSPEESITLYKRRRLTRAAMWYLKQRGLLDSHARFDVVAIRWDGEKPEINWIVNAFEPGR' A
#
# COMPACT_ATOMS: atom_id res chain seq x y z
N MET A 1 -3.81 10.55 -0.90
CA MET A 1 -2.76 9.57 -0.59
C MET A 1 -2.87 9.21 0.88
N GLU A 2 -3.06 7.94 1.22
CA GLU A 2 -3.02 7.46 2.61
C GLU A 2 -1.59 6.97 2.87
N VAL A 3 -0.81 7.71 3.67
CA VAL A 3 0.58 7.36 3.98
C VAL A 3 0.60 6.55 5.27
N ARG A 4 0.68 5.23 5.16
CA ARG A 4 1.01 4.35 6.30
C ARG A 4 2.47 3.95 6.22
N ALA A 5 3.33 4.71 6.89
CA ALA A 5 4.67 4.26 7.24
C ALA A 5 4.53 3.17 8.32
N ARG A 6 4.61 1.91 7.93
CA ARG A 6 4.89 0.82 8.87
C ARG A 6 6.36 0.48 8.66
N GLN A 7 7.18 0.65 9.70
CA GLN A 7 8.53 0.08 9.73
C GLN A 7 8.40 -1.39 9.34
N ALA A 8 8.96 -1.73 8.18
CA ALA A 8 9.03 -3.10 7.72
C ALA A 8 10.33 -3.62 8.31
N ASP A 9 10.19 -4.35 9.41
CA ASP A 9 11.28 -4.99 10.12
C ASP A 9 11.85 -6.08 9.19
N GLY A 10 12.79 -5.69 8.33
CA GLY A 10 13.90 -6.41 7.70
C GLY A 10 13.78 -7.82 7.10
N ILE A 11 12.69 -8.56 7.26
CA ILE A 11 12.70 -10.03 7.09
C ILE A 11 11.77 -10.52 5.96
N CYS A 12 10.77 -9.73 5.53
CA CYS A 12 9.83 -10.15 4.49
C CYS A 12 9.85 -9.18 3.30
N SER A 13 9.71 -9.73 2.10
CA SER A 13 9.56 -8.93 0.87
C SER A 13 8.33 -8.02 1.01
N PRO A 14 8.33 -6.82 0.42
CA PRO A 14 7.23 -5.88 0.57
C PRO A 14 5.89 -6.49 0.14
N GLU A 15 5.86 -7.37 -0.88
CA GLU A 15 4.64 -8.07 -1.27
C GLU A 15 4.15 -9.03 -0.19
N GLU A 16 5.06 -9.76 0.47
CA GLU A 16 4.74 -10.68 1.57
C GLU A 16 4.22 -9.94 2.81
N SER A 17 4.71 -8.70 3.02
CA SER A 17 4.23 -7.84 4.09
C SER A 17 2.76 -7.41 3.88
N ILE A 18 2.24 -7.44 2.65
CA ILE A 18 0.85 -7.08 2.31
C ILE A 18 0.00 -8.35 2.24
N THR A 19 -0.32 -8.89 3.41
CA THR A 19 -1.21 -10.06 3.51
C THR A 19 -2.59 -9.80 2.87
N LEU A 20 -3.28 -10.86 2.46
CA LEU A 20 -4.64 -10.79 1.90
C LEU A 20 -5.61 -10.00 2.79
N TYR A 21 -5.47 -10.14 4.11
CA TYR A 21 -6.24 -9.37 5.08
C TYR A 21 -5.98 -7.86 4.98
N LYS A 22 -4.70 -7.45 4.88
CA LYS A 22 -4.33 -6.03 4.70
C LYS A 22 -4.86 -5.49 3.38
N ARG A 23 -4.77 -6.26 2.28
CA ARG A 23 -5.33 -5.89 0.97
C ARG A 23 -6.81 -5.58 1.07
N ARG A 24 -7.61 -6.51 1.61
CA ARG A 24 -9.07 -6.33 1.77
C ARG A 24 -9.43 -5.09 2.60
N ARG A 25 -8.71 -4.86 3.70
CA ARG A 25 -8.96 -3.70 4.57
C ARG A 25 -8.63 -2.37 3.86
N LEU A 26 -7.51 -2.31 3.15
CA LEU A 26 -7.10 -1.12 2.39
C LEU A 26 -8.05 -0.85 1.22
N THR A 27 -8.43 -1.89 0.47
CA THR A 27 -9.43 -1.76 -0.60
C THR A 27 -10.75 -1.20 -0.07
N ARG A 28 -11.26 -1.72 1.05
CA ARG A 28 -12.53 -1.22 1.63
C ARG A 28 -12.44 0.23 2.08
N ALA A 29 -11.33 0.62 2.72
CA ALA A 29 -11.10 2.00 3.15
C ALA A 29 -11.04 2.96 1.94
N ALA A 30 -10.31 2.57 0.90
CA ALA A 30 -10.19 3.34 -0.33
C ALA A 30 -11.52 3.46 -1.08
N MET A 31 -12.30 2.37 -1.23
CA MET A 31 -13.63 2.45 -1.84
C MET A 31 -14.55 3.41 -1.08
N TRP A 32 -14.51 3.38 0.25
CA TRP A 32 -15.31 4.29 1.06
C TRP A 32 -14.87 5.75 0.85
N TYR A 33 -13.57 6.01 0.83
CA TYR A 33 -13.01 7.33 0.54
C TYR A 33 -13.41 7.84 -0.87
N LEU A 34 -13.25 7.01 -1.90
CA LEU A 34 -13.61 7.35 -3.27
C LEU A 34 -15.11 7.61 -3.40
N LYS A 35 -15.96 6.79 -2.76
CA LYS A 35 -17.41 7.00 -2.72
C LYS A 35 -17.78 8.33 -2.08
N GLN A 36 -17.18 8.66 -0.93
CA GLN A 36 -17.46 9.94 -0.26
C GLN A 36 -17.01 11.16 -1.08
N ARG A 37 -16.00 11.00 -1.93
CA ARG A 37 -15.49 12.07 -2.77
C ARG A 37 -16.11 12.10 -4.17
N GLY A 38 -17.00 11.17 -4.50
CA GLY A 38 -17.59 11.05 -5.85
C GLY A 38 -16.58 10.64 -6.92
N LEU A 39 -15.52 9.92 -6.55
CA LEU A 39 -14.39 9.54 -7.42
C LEU A 39 -14.39 8.04 -7.76
N LEU A 40 -15.55 7.39 -7.75
CA LEU A 40 -15.63 5.95 -8.03
C LEU A 40 -15.21 5.58 -9.46
N ASP A 41 -15.43 6.49 -10.41
CA ASP A 41 -15.04 6.31 -11.82
C ASP A 41 -13.61 6.78 -12.12
N SER A 42 -12.89 7.24 -11.09
CA SER A 42 -11.50 7.69 -11.24
C SER A 42 -10.53 6.51 -11.14
N HIS A 43 -9.46 6.56 -11.93
CA HIS A 43 -8.37 5.60 -11.80
C HIS A 43 -7.71 5.71 -10.42
N ALA A 44 -7.86 4.67 -9.61
CA ALA A 44 -7.21 4.54 -8.31
C ALA A 44 -6.25 3.34 -8.33
N ARG A 45 -5.06 3.51 -7.74
CA ARG A 45 -4.04 2.46 -7.61
C ARG A 45 -3.54 2.36 -6.18
N PHE A 46 -3.06 1.19 -5.81
CA PHE A 46 -2.46 0.95 -4.50
C PHE A 46 -0.96 0.75 -4.67
N ASP A 47 -0.20 1.80 -4.42
CA ASP A 47 1.27 1.74 -4.41
C ASP A 47 1.77 1.35 -3.02
N VAL A 48 2.89 0.64 -2.95
CA VAL A 48 3.58 0.32 -1.70
C VAL A 48 4.99 0.84 -1.75
N VAL A 49 5.36 1.62 -0.73
CA VAL A 49 6.73 2.08 -0.52
C VAL A 49 7.27 1.35 0.69
N ALA A 50 8.24 0.46 0.47
CA ALA A 50 9.00 -0.17 1.52
C ALA A 50 10.27 0.62 1.79
N ILE A 51 10.55 0.85 3.06
CA ILE A 51 11.75 1.56 3.52
C ILE A 51 12.50 0.60 4.44
N ARG A 52 13.71 0.22 4.05
CA ARG A 52 14.63 -0.57 4.87
C ARG A 52 15.75 0.33 5.36
N TRP A 53 16.08 0.22 6.64
CA TRP A 53 17.21 0.94 7.23
C TRP A 53 18.35 -0.06 7.44
N ASP A 54 19.40 0.01 6.62
CA ASP A 54 20.62 -0.81 6.77
C ASP A 54 21.88 0.04 7.01
N GLY A 55 21.71 1.19 7.67
CA GLY A 55 22.78 2.13 7.99
C GLY A 55 22.21 3.55 8.10
N GLU A 56 23.03 4.55 7.76
CA GLU A 56 22.60 5.96 7.77
C GLU A 56 21.65 6.33 6.63
N LYS A 57 21.68 5.57 5.52
CA LYS A 57 20.81 5.81 4.37
C LYS A 57 19.73 4.73 4.29
N PRO A 58 18.44 5.11 4.20
CA PRO A 58 17.40 4.14 3.96
C PRO A 58 17.42 3.66 2.51
N GLU A 59 17.26 2.36 2.31
CA GLU A 59 16.87 1.81 1.02
C GLU A 59 15.35 1.95 0.83
N ILE A 60 14.96 2.56 -0.29
CA ILE A 60 13.57 2.78 -0.65
C ILE A 60 13.23 1.90 -1.84
N ASN A 61 12.26 0.99 -1.66
CA ASN A 61 11.67 0.22 -2.75
C ASN A 61 10.24 0.68 -2.98
N TRP A 62 9.96 1.23 -4.16
CA TRP A 62 8.63 1.68 -4.54
C TRP A 62 8.00 0.71 -5.54
N ILE A 63 7.01 -0.04 -5.05
CA ILE A 63 6.20 -0.95 -5.85
C ILE A 63 4.95 -0.22 -6.30
N VAL A 64 4.92 0.12 -7.59
CA VAL A 64 3.76 0.76 -8.23
C VAL A 64 2.68 -0.28 -8.47
N ASN A 65 1.42 0.07 -8.18
CA ASN A 65 0.27 -0.81 -8.36
C ASN A 65 0.49 -2.20 -7.72
N ALA A 66 0.94 -2.21 -6.47
CA ALA A 66 1.33 -3.40 -5.72
C ALA A 66 0.21 -4.44 -5.60
N PHE A 67 -1.06 -4.04 -5.74
CA PHE A 67 -2.16 -4.97 -5.90
C PHE A 67 -3.39 -4.32 -6.54
N GLU A 68 -4.16 -5.14 -7.24
CA GLU A 68 -5.51 -4.78 -7.66
C GLU A 68 -6.51 -4.98 -6.51
N PRO A 69 -7.50 -4.07 -6.37
CA PRO A 69 -8.67 -4.32 -5.54
C PRO A 69 -9.42 -5.52 -6.10
N GLY A 70 -9.61 -6.55 -5.27
CA GLY A 70 -10.36 -7.75 -5.67
C GLY A 70 -11.77 -7.36 -6.11
N ARG A 71 -12.20 -7.90 -7.26
CA ARG A 71 -13.56 -7.76 -7.78
C ARG A 71 -14.60 -8.30 -6.80
#